data_AF-A0A937PND7-F1
#
_entry.id   AF-A0A937PND7-F1
#
_cell.length_a   1.000
_cell.length_b   1.000
_cell.length_c   1.000
_cell.angle_alpha   90.00
_cell.angle_beta   90.00
_cell.angle_gamma   90.00
#
_symmetry.space_group_name_H-M   'P 1'
#
loop_
_entity.id
_entity.type
_entity.pdbx_description
1 polymer ?
#
loop_
_entity_poly.entity_id
_entity_poly.type
_entity_poly.pdbx_seq_one_letter_code
_entity_poly.pdbx_strand_id
1 'polypeptide(L)'
;MFDKENTMTTTITKNQKQISMFREFREENKEESFLKLISSEYKKIEALRVLDKIDWDFKDFTTQYLSHKFHSYPARFIPQIPLSFIKLFTKERDTFLDPMCGCGSALVEAFLNNRKSIGNDFNPLAALITKVKTTLIPSSKFEHLEKKMLRLKRYLDLDYRRVEERANNLPNRTVSKIFNKAVIGKLEAIREMILELRDEKHYKLYDFGRVALSSVIWSLVENGNGLDVDNAFIRKVQIMKKEILAMATVVSSPPAVKVICKDARKLEIENNSIDLIVTSPPYVNALDYYRAHMYNMLWLGMDFDFFRKHEIGGHSHFIINRFRLLSEYLGDMLRSMIEMNRVLKKSKICTIVVGNSSLEYELIESYKYFSSFAGDIGFKCLKTIFRNIDKTRKYTSADIGQIDDEYIVVLEKVSDSKINAEDDDFIAQEVNKQMEAFKEQIRRNPGTSIRGRRPTKERLLRNVDKISEALETIKKDTKIKE
;
A
#
# COMPACT_ATOMS: atom_id res chain seq x y z
N MET A 1 -19.46 20.50 -34.22
CA MET A 1 -18.80 19.28 -34.72
C MET A 1 -17.26 19.33 -34.59
N PHE A 2 -16.68 20.40 -34.02
CA PHE A 2 -15.22 20.63 -33.97
C PHE A 2 -14.51 20.26 -32.63
N ASP A 3 -15.22 19.75 -31.62
CA ASP A 3 -14.61 19.44 -30.29
C ASP A 3 -14.19 17.98 -30.08
N LYS A 4 -14.64 17.05 -30.93
CA LYS A 4 -14.33 15.61 -30.77
C LYS A 4 -12.98 15.20 -31.37
N GLU A 5 -12.50 15.88 -32.40
CA GLU A 5 -11.20 15.58 -33.02
C GLU A 5 -10.05 16.05 -32.14
N ASN A 6 -10.16 17.23 -31.52
CA ASN A 6 -9.10 17.79 -30.67
C ASN A 6 -8.84 16.94 -29.39
N THR A 7 -9.88 16.30 -28.83
CA THR A 7 -9.74 15.41 -27.67
C THR A 7 -9.13 14.06 -28.02
N MET A 8 -9.42 13.51 -29.22
CA MET A 8 -8.74 12.30 -29.70
C MET A 8 -7.25 12.56 -29.97
N THR A 9 -6.91 13.65 -30.66
CA THR A 9 -5.51 13.96 -31.01
C THR A 9 -4.65 14.22 -29.77
N THR A 10 -5.24 14.80 -28.71
CA THR A 10 -4.55 15.04 -27.42
C THR A 10 -4.34 13.75 -26.60
N THR A 11 -5.30 12.81 -26.64
CA THR A 11 -5.18 11.50 -25.99
C THR A 11 -4.15 10.61 -26.70
N ILE A 12 -4.13 10.64 -28.04
CA ILE A 12 -3.17 9.92 -28.88
C ILE A 12 -1.74 10.43 -28.65
N THR A 13 -1.53 11.76 -28.58
CA THR A 13 -0.19 12.33 -28.32
C THR A 13 0.30 12.11 -26.88
N LYS A 14 -0.59 12.03 -25.88
CA LYS A 14 -0.21 11.64 -24.50
C LYS A 14 0.17 10.16 -24.40
N ASN A 15 -0.61 9.27 -25.01
CA ASN A 15 -0.25 7.85 -25.10
C ASN A 15 1.07 7.69 -25.87
N GLN A 16 1.31 8.44 -26.96
CA GLN A 16 2.58 8.44 -27.68
C GLN A 16 3.76 8.94 -26.85
N LYS A 17 3.59 9.92 -25.95
CA LYS A 17 4.66 10.35 -25.01
C LYS A 17 4.92 9.34 -23.89
N GLN A 18 3.88 8.64 -23.42
CA GLN A 18 4.02 7.56 -22.46
C GLN A 18 4.74 6.36 -23.11
N ILE A 19 4.41 6.06 -24.37
CA ILE A 19 5.05 5.04 -25.23
C ILE A 19 6.47 5.46 -25.65
N SER A 20 6.74 6.74 -25.91
CA SER A 20 8.08 7.20 -26.35
C SER A 20 9.14 7.09 -25.26
N MET A 21 8.75 7.00 -23.99
CA MET A 21 9.66 6.71 -22.89
C MET A 21 10.23 5.28 -22.94
N PHE A 22 9.64 4.40 -23.75
CA PHE A 22 9.99 2.98 -23.87
C PHE A 22 10.83 2.64 -25.12
N ARG A 23 11.33 3.62 -25.90
CA ARG A 23 11.96 3.31 -27.19
C ARG A 23 13.49 3.30 -27.15
N GLU A 24 14.03 2.11 -27.40
CA GLU A 24 14.85 1.86 -28.59
C GLU A 24 14.09 0.90 -29.52
N PHE A 25 14.13 1.17 -30.83
CA PHE A 25 13.38 0.47 -31.88
C PHE A 25 13.62 -1.05 -31.90
N ARG A 26 12.62 -1.85 -31.52
CA ARG A 26 12.37 -3.25 -31.91
C ARG A 26 10.85 -3.54 -31.84
N GLU A 27 10.43 -4.71 -32.32
CA GLU A 27 9.07 -5.28 -32.28
C GLU A 27 8.17 -4.78 -31.12
N GLU A 28 6.85 -4.63 -31.34
CA GLU A 28 5.87 -4.15 -30.34
C GLU A 28 6.09 -4.90 -29.00
N ASN A 29 6.75 -4.24 -28.05
CA ASN A 29 7.14 -4.88 -26.78
C ASN A 29 5.86 -5.23 -25.99
N LYS A 30 5.90 -6.29 -25.18
CA LYS A 30 4.77 -6.78 -24.36
C LYS A 30 4.08 -5.66 -23.57
N GLU A 31 4.83 -4.68 -23.07
CA GLU A 31 4.27 -3.53 -22.35
C GLU A 31 3.42 -2.61 -23.25
N GLU A 32 3.84 -2.36 -24.51
CA GLU A 32 3.09 -1.53 -25.46
C GLU A 32 1.78 -2.21 -25.87
N SER A 33 1.84 -3.51 -26.17
CA SER A 33 0.67 -4.34 -26.44
C SER A 33 -0.32 -4.34 -25.27
N PHE A 34 0.18 -4.48 -24.04
CA PHE A 34 -0.63 -4.41 -22.81
C PHE A 34 -1.30 -3.04 -22.65
N LEU A 35 -0.54 -1.95 -22.78
CA LEU A 35 -1.07 -0.59 -22.64
C LEU A 35 -2.16 -0.30 -23.68
N LYS A 36 -1.97 -0.74 -24.92
CA LYS A 36 -2.96 -0.63 -26.00
C LYS A 36 -4.23 -1.43 -25.71
N LEU A 37 -4.07 -2.65 -25.18
CA LEU A 37 -5.19 -3.50 -24.76
C LEU A 37 -6.04 -2.81 -23.70
N ILE A 38 -5.44 -2.26 -22.64
CA ILE A 38 -6.23 -1.66 -21.54
C ILE A 38 -6.72 -0.24 -21.82
N SER A 39 -6.11 0.48 -22.79
CA SER A 39 -6.43 1.88 -23.07
C SER A 39 -7.54 2.08 -24.11
N SER A 40 -8.07 1.00 -24.68
CA SER A 40 -9.20 1.08 -25.61
C SER A 40 -10.52 1.36 -24.88
N GLU A 41 -11.48 1.96 -25.55
CA GLU A 41 -12.81 2.18 -24.99
C GLU A 41 -13.63 0.88 -25.01
N TYR A 42 -14.05 0.42 -23.83
CA TYR A 42 -14.87 -0.77 -23.67
C TYR A 42 -16.15 -0.45 -22.90
N LYS A 43 -17.24 -1.13 -23.25
CA LYS A 43 -18.37 -1.25 -22.33
C LYS A 43 -17.95 -2.13 -21.15
N LYS A 44 -18.57 -1.96 -19.97
CA LYS A 44 -18.21 -2.72 -18.74
C LYS A 44 -18.09 -4.24 -18.97
N ILE A 45 -19.03 -4.84 -19.70
CA ILE A 45 -19.02 -6.30 -19.97
C ILE A 45 -17.79 -6.69 -20.83
N GLU A 46 -17.42 -5.86 -21.81
CA GLU A 46 -16.24 -6.09 -22.64
C GLU A 46 -14.96 -5.86 -21.82
N ALA A 47 -14.91 -4.82 -20.99
CA ALA A 47 -13.79 -4.57 -20.08
C ALA A 47 -13.55 -5.75 -19.12
N LEU A 48 -14.61 -6.38 -18.60
CA LEU A 48 -14.50 -7.61 -17.80
C LEU A 48 -13.90 -8.77 -18.59
N ARG A 49 -14.23 -8.92 -19.88
CA ARG A 49 -13.61 -9.93 -20.77
C ARG A 49 -12.17 -9.59 -21.12
N VAL A 50 -11.78 -8.31 -21.09
CA VAL A 50 -10.38 -7.89 -21.29
C VAL A 50 -9.51 -8.35 -20.12
N LEU A 51 -10.04 -8.40 -18.89
CA LEU A 51 -9.30 -8.91 -17.73
C LEU A 51 -8.79 -10.35 -17.94
N ASP A 52 -9.52 -11.17 -18.71
CA ASP A 52 -9.14 -12.55 -19.05
C ASP A 52 -8.01 -12.65 -20.07
N LYS A 53 -7.69 -11.53 -20.74
CA LYS A 53 -6.63 -11.45 -21.74
C LYS A 53 -5.33 -10.89 -21.17
N ILE A 54 -5.35 -10.41 -19.93
CA ILE A 54 -4.17 -9.85 -19.26
C ILE A 54 -3.39 -11.00 -18.62
N ASP A 55 -2.09 -11.07 -18.91
CA ASP A 55 -1.15 -11.86 -18.11
C ASP A 55 -0.85 -11.11 -16.81
N TRP A 56 -1.46 -11.57 -15.72
CA TRP A 56 -1.39 -10.92 -14.41
C TRP A 56 -0.08 -11.17 -13.67
N ASP A 57 0.80 -12.04 -14.17
CA ASP A 57 2.10 -12.25 -13.54
C ASP A 57 3.02 -11.06 -13.83
N PHE A 58 2.80 -10.36 -14.96
CA PHE A 58 3.57 -9.20 -15.41
C PHE A 58 5.08 -9.43 -15.35
N LYS A 59 5.49 -10.65 -15.72
CA LYS A 59 6.90 -11.03 -15.78
C LYS A 59 7.64 -10.08 -16.74
N ASP A 60 8.81 -9.64 -16.31
CA ASP A 60 9.69 -8.70 -17.03
C ASP A 60 9.16 -7.27 -17.22
N PHE A 61 7.98 -6.92 -16.69
CA PHE A 61 7.48 -5.53 -16.76
C PHE A 61 8.28 -4.59 -15.87
N THR A 62 8.46 -3.35 -16.32
CA THR A 62 9.09 -2.28 -15.55
C THR A 62 8.16 -1.80 -14.46
N THR A 63 8.59 -1.91 -13.21
CA THR A 63 7.78 -1.49 -12.05
C THR A 63 8.38 -0.27 -11.35
N GLN A 64 9.66 0.04 -11.60
CA GLN A 64 10.40 1.12 -10.95
C GLN A 64 10.57 2.29 -11.93
N TYR A 65 9.58 3.16 -12.03
CA TYR A 65 9.63 4.40 -12.83
C TYR A 65 9.11 5.59 -12.04
N LEU A 66 9.59 6.80 -12.37
CA LEU A 66 9.14 8.05 -11.77
C LEU A 66 9.13 7.98 -10.23
N SER A 67 8.03 8.41 -9.61
CA SER A 67 7.91 8.47 -8.17
C SER A 67 7.80 7.11 -7.48
N HIS A 68 7.60 6.00 -8.20
CA HIS A 68 7.64 4.65 -7.60
C HIS A 68 9.00 4.28 -7.01
N LYS A 69 10.07 4.98 -7.42
CA LYS A 69 11.45 4.83 -6.92
C LYS A 69 11.73 5.57 -5.61
N PHE A 70 10.78 6.35 -5.09
CA PHE A 70 11.05 7.27 -3.98
C PHE A 70 11.36 6.56 -2.67
N HIS A 71 10.73 5.42 -2.41
CA HIS A 71 10.87 4.75 -1.12
C HIS A 71 10.63 3.25 -1.29
N SER A 72 11.49 2.46 -0.66
CA SER A 72 11.30 1.01 -0.56
C SER A 72 10.26 0.74 0.52
N TYR A 73 9.17 0.07 0.16
CA TYR A 73 8.08 -0.23 1.07
C TYR A 73 7.68 -1.70 0.90
N PRO A 74 7.55 -2.46 1.98
CA PRO A 74 7.27 -3.89 1.90
C PRO A 74 5.83 -4.15 1.47
N ALA A 75 5.57 -5.32 0.86
CA ALA A 75 4.23 -5.80 0.52
C ALA A 75 3.39 -4.80 -0.30
N ARG A 76 3.95 -4.26 -1.39
CA ARG A 76 3.23 -3.38 -2.31
C ARG A 76 2.94 -4.12 -3.62
N PHE A 77 1.73 -4.01 -4.18
CA PHE A 77 1.49 -4.52 -5.53
C PHE A 77 2.19 -3.66 -6.60
N ILE A 78 2.43 -4.29 -7.73
CA ILE A 78 3.05 -3.70 -8.92
C ILE A 78 2.11 -2.67 -9.58
N PRO A 79 2.63 -1.59 -10.19
CA PRO A 79 1.81 -0.53 -10.78
C PRO A 79 0.83 -0.99 -11.87
N GLN A 80 1.12 -2.07 -12.57
CA GLN A 80 0.30 -2.59 -13.67
C GLN A 80 -1.09 -3.05 -13.22
N ILE A 81 -1.22 -3.54 -11.98
CA ILE A 81 -2.50 -3.99 -11.44
C ILE A 81 -3.50 -2.84 -11.32
N PRO A 82 -3.25 -1.78 -10.52
CA PRO A 82 -4.18 -0.66 -10.44
C PRO A 82 -4.33 0.06 -11.79
N LEU A 83 -3.27 0.15 -12.60
CA LEU A 83 -3.32 0.76 -13.93
C LEU A 83 -4.37 0.08 -14.83
N SER A 84 -4.43 -1.25 -14.80
CA SER A 84 -5.42 -2.04 -15.57
C SER A 84 -6.84 -1.62 -15.23
N PHE A 85 -7.18 -1.58 -13.94
CA PHE A 85 -8.53 -1.21 -13.49
C PHE A 85 -8.83 0.28 -13.73
N ILE A 86 -7.85 1.16 -13.51
CA ILE A 86 -7.99 2.59 -13.78
C ILE A 86 -8.31 2.84 -15.26
N LYS A 87 -7.57 2.21 -16.19
CA LYS A 87 -7.81 2.39 -17.63
C LYS A 87 -9.14 1.78 -18.08
N LEU A 88 -9.51 0.60 -17.56
CA LEU A 88 -10.69 -0.14 -18.01
C LEU A 88 -12.02 0.33 -17.41
N PHE A 89 -12.02 0.86 -16.18
CA PHE A 89 -13.27 1.13 -15.43
C PHE A 89 -13.45 2.59 -15.00
N THR A 90 -12.56 3.50 -15.39
CA THR A 90 -12.71 4.94 -15.13
C THR A 90 -12.41 5.78 -16.35
N LYS A 91 -12.98 6.99 -16.38
CA LYS A 91 -12.64 8.05 -17.33
C LYS A 91 -11.71 9.06 -16.67
N GLU A 92 -11.12 9.95 -17.47
CA GLU A 92 -10.41 11.10 -16.89
C GLU A 92 -11.34 11.90 -15.96
N ARG A 93 -10.79 12.43 -14.88
CA ARG A 93 -11.49 13.18 -13.81
C ARG A 93 -12.47 12.38 -12.94
N ASP A 94 -12.74 11.11 -13.24
CA ASP A 94 -13.40 10.20 -12.28
C ASP A 94 -12.58 10.11 -10.99
N THR A 95 -13.26 9.78 -9.89
CA THR A 95 -12.64 9.69 -8.56
C THR A 95 -12.24 8.25 -8.24
N PHE A 96 -10.93 8.02 -8.13
CA PHE A 96 -10.32 6.78 -7.68
C PHE A 96 -10.11 6.77 -6.15
N LEU A 97 -10.32 5.64 -5.50
CA LEU A 97 -9.98 5.44 -4.09
C LEU A 97 -9.10 4.20 -3.89
N ASP A 98 -8.08 4.36 -3.05
CA ASP A 98 -7.41 3.25 -2.38
C ASP A 98 -7.55 3.44 -0.85
N PRO A 99 -8.42 2.67 -0.16
CA PRO A 99 -8.71 2.84 1.26
C PRO A 99 -7.59 2.37 2.20
N MET A 100 -6.59 1.63 1.68
CA MET A 100 -5.43 1.10 2.42
C MET A 100 -4.19 1.26 1.53
N CYS A 101 -3.88 2.52 1.20
CA CYS A 101 -3.06 2.84 0.04
C CYS A 101 -1.56 2.55 0.16
N GLY A 102 -1.07 2.19 1.35
CA GLY A 102 0.34 1.94 1.61
C GLY A 102 1.21 3.09 1.10
N CYS A 103 2.27 2.76 0.36
CA CYS A 103 3.14 3.75 -0.28
C CYS A 103 2.58 4.34 -1.60
N GLY A 104 1.30 4.16 -1.90
CA GLY A 104 0.58 4.94 -2.91
C GLY A 104 0.85 4.54 -4.34
N SER A 105 1.19 3.27 -4.62
CA SER A 105 1.39 2.78 -5.99
C SER A 105 0.16 3.07 -6.88
N ALA A 106 -1.05 2.75 -6.41
CA ALA A 106 -2.26 3.03 -7.17
C ALA A 106 -2.55 4.52 -7.33
N LEU A 107 -2.24 5.35 -6.32
CA LEU A 107 -2.43 6.79 -6.39
C LEU A 107 -1.51 7.45 -7.42
N VAL A 108 -0.27 6.97 -7.56
CA VAL A 108 0.62 7.43 -8.63
C VAL A 108 0.04 7.09 -10.00
N GLU A 109 -0.47 5.88 -10.20
CA GLU A 109 -1.09 5.50 -11.47
C GLU A 109 -2.34 6.31 -11.78
N ALA A 110 -3.19 6.57 -10.78
CA ALA A 110 -4.34 7.44 -10.94
C ALA A 110 -3.92 8.87 -11.34
N PHE A 111 -2.88 9.40 -10.69
CA PHE A 111 -2.33 10.73 -10.96
C PHE A 111 -1.77 10.83 -12.40
N LEU A 112 -0.95 9.86 -12.82
CA LEU A 112 -0.37 9.80 -14.17
C LEU A 112 -1.44 9.69 -15.26
N ASN A 113 -2.61 9.15 -14.91
CA ASN A 113 -3.74 8.98 -15.80
C ASN A 113 -4.84 10.05 -15.61
N ASN A 114 -4.56 11.18 -14.97
CA ASN A 114 -5.51 12.30 -14.85
C ASN A 114 -6.84 11.95 -14.14
N ARG A 115 -6.81 11.01 -13.18
CA ARG A 115 -7.95 10.72 -12.29
C ARG A 115 -7.82 11.54 -11.03
N LYS A 116 -8.94 12.02 -10.49
CA LYS A 116 -8.97 12.52 -9.11
C LYS A 116 -8.74 11.32 -8.20
N SER A 117 -7.97 11.46 -7.14
CA SER A 117 -7.70 10.31 -6.27
C SER A 117 -7.76 10.64 -4.79
N ILE A 118 -8.25 9.67 -4.03
CA ILE A 118 -8.22 9.66 -2.58
C ILE A 118 -7.41 8.43 -2.15
N GLY A 119 -6.43 8.62 -1.29
CA GLY A 119 -5.71 7.53 -0.64
C GLY A 119 -5.95 7.63 0.85
N ASN A 120 -6.36 6.54 1.48
CA ASN A 120 -6.43 6.43 2.93
C ASN A 120 -5.42 5.39 3.41
N ASP A 121 -4.68 5.68 4.49
CA ASP A 121 -3.90 4.67 5.18
C ASP A 121 -3.74 5.05 6.64
N PHE A 122 -3.78 4.07 7.54
CA PHE A 122 -3.61 4.33 8.96
C PHE A 122 -2.13 4.54 9.34
N ASN A 123 -1.19 4.03 8.53
CA ASN A 123 0.24 4.25 8.71
C ASN A 123 0.63 5.68 8.27
N PRO A 124 1.06 6.56 9.20
CA PRO A 124 1.39 7.95 8.86
C PRO A 124 2.62 8.07 7.96
N LEU A 125 3.54 7.10 7.99
CA LEU A 125 4.66 7.07 7.06
C LEU A 125 4.18 6.75 5.64
N ALA A 126 3.27 5.78 5.51
CA ALA A 126 2.69 5.40 4.23
C ALA A 126 1.93 6.56 3.59
N ALA A 127 1.08 7.24 4.36
CA ALA A 127 0.37 8.45 3.94
C ALA A 127 1.34 9.57 3.51
N LEU A 128 2.42 9.81 4.26
CA LEU A 128 3.44 10.81 3.89
C LEU A 128 4.14 10.46 2.56
N ILE A 129 4.54 9.19 2.37
CA ILE A 129 5.17 8.72 1.13
C ILE A 129 4.21 8.92 -0.05
N THR A 130 2.96 8.51 0.09
CA THR A 130 1.91 8.65 -0.92
C THR A 130 1.68 10.10 -1.32
N LYS A 131 1.62 11.00 -0.34
CA LYS A 131 1.49 12.45 -0.58
C LYS A 131 2.66 13.00 -1.40
N VAL A 132 3.90 12.65 -1.05
CA VAL A 132 5.08 13.13 -1.79
C VAL A 132 5.15 12.54 -3.20
N LYS A 133 4.83 11.26 -3.37
CA LYS A 133 4.83 10.59 -4.69
C LYS A 133 3.82 11.16 -5.68
N THR A 134 2.81 11.88 -5.19
CA THR A 134 1.73 12.50 -5.98
C THR A 134 1.76 14.04 -5.96
N THR A 135 2.84 14.64 -5.45
CA THR A 135 2.97 16.11 -5.38
C THR A 135 4.07 16.60 -6.31
N LEU A 136 3.71 17.43 -7.30
CA LEU A 136 4.69 18.14 -8.12
C LEU A 136 5.28 19.36 -7.38
N ILE A 137 6.58 19.56 -7.58
CA ILE A 137 7.35 20.69 -7.05
C ILE A 137 8.06 21.37 -8.23
N PRO A 138 7.81 22.67 -8.49
CA PRO A 138 8.51 23.40 -9.56
C PRO A 138 10.02 23.42 -9.35
N SER A 139 10.79 23.36 -10.46
CA SER A 139 12.26 23.36 -10.41
C SER A 139 12.83 24.52 -9.58
N SER A 140 12.28 25.72 -9.74
CA SER A 140 12.70 26.93 -9.02
C SER A 140 12.57 26.85 -7.50
N LYS A 141 11.71 25.97 -6.98
CA LYS A 141 11.58 25.77 -5.52
C LYS A 141 12.74 24.95 -4.95
N PHE A 142 13.43 24.14 -5.75
CA PHE A 142 14.52 23.29 -5.25
C PHE A 142 15.80 24.06 -4.91
N GLU A 143 16.01 25.26 -5.46
CA GLU A 143 17.21 26.07 -5.18
C GLU A 143 17.40 26.31 -3.67
N HIS A 144 16.30 26.45 -2.94
CA HIS A 144 16.32 26.68 -1.50
C HIS A 144 16.79 25.44 -0.73
N LEU A 145 16.25 24.27 -1.09
CA LEU A 145 16.69 22.99 -0.52
C LEU A 145 18.16 22.72 -0.84
N GLU A 146 18.60 23.01 -2.07
CA GLU A 146 19.99 22.84 -2.50
C GLU A 146 20.96 23.75 -1.72
N LYS A 147 20.61 25.01 -1.48
CA LYS A 147 21.38 25.93 -0.64
C LYS A 147 21.51 25.40 0.79
N LYS A 148 20.42 24.89 1.38
CA LYS A 148 20.46 24.29 2.72
C LYS A 148 21.32 23.02 2.77
N MET A 149 21.22 22.15 1.76
CA MET A 149 22.05 20.94 1.66
C MET A 149 23.53 21.27 1.52
N LEU A 150 23.89 22.33 0.80
CA LEU A 150 25.29 22.79 0.72
C LEU A 150 25.82 23.26 2.09
N ARG A 151 24.99 23.99 2.85
CA ARG A 151 25.33 24.41 4.22
C ARG A 151 25.46 23.21 5.16
N LEU A 152 24.52 22.26 5.08
CA LEU A 152 24.57 21.01 5.84
C LEU A 152 25.87 20.26 5.56
N LYS A 153 26.24 20.09 4.29
CA LYS A 153 27.48 19.39 3.91
C LYS A 153 28.71 20.06 4.53
N ARG A 154 28.84 21.38 4.37
CA ARG A 154 29.92 22.16 4.99
C ARG A 154 29.96 22.01 6.51
N TYR A 155 28.80 21.98 7.17
CA TYR A 155 28.72 21.81 8.62
C TYR A 155 29.17 20.41 9.06
N LEU A 156 28.76 19.36 8.34
CA LEU A 156 29.13 17.98 8.62
C LEU A 156 30.61 17.69 8.33
N ASP A 157 31.20 18.35 7.33
CA ASP A 157 32.63 18.23 6.99
C ASP A 157 33.54 18.85 8.07
N LEU A 158 33.03 19.75 8.93
CA LEU A 158 33.78 20.41 10.00
C LEU A 158 33.82 19.61 11.33
N ASP A 159 33.36 18.34 11.34
CA ASP A 159 33.32 17.41 12.49
C ASP A 159 32.69 17.98 13.77
N TYR A 160 31.69 18.86 13.66
CA TYR A 160 31.05 19.49 14.82
C TYR A 160 30.09 18.51 15.53
N ARG A 161 30.59 17.87 16.59
CA ARG A 161 29.86 16.92 17.43
C ARG A 161 28.95 17.65 18.44
N ARG A 162 27.76 18.06 18.03
CA ARG A 162 26.64 18.24 18.97
C ARG A 162 25.74 17.02 18.89
N VAL A 163 25.91 16.10 19.83
CA VAL A 163 24.97 15.01 20.06
C VAL A 163 24.72 14.98 21.54
N GLU A 164 23.54 15.42 22.00
CA GLU A 164 22.96 14.93 23.26
C GLU A 164 21.55 15.49 23.45
N GLU A 165 20.55 14.61 23.26
CA GLU A 165 19.32 14.51 24.08
C GLU A 165 18.41 13.37 23.55
N ARG A 166 18.23 13.24 22.23
CA ARG A 166 17.32 12.22 21.63
C ARG A 166 17.88 10.79 21.56
N ALA A 167 19.19 10.62 21.66
CA ALA A 167 19.84 9.30 21.72
C ALA A 167 19.36 8.46 22.91
N ASN A 168 18.86 9.12 23.97
CA ASN A 168 18.38 8.47 25.19
C ASN A 168 17.05 7.71 24.99
N ASN A 169 16.33 7.94 23.89
CA ASN A 169 15.04 7.29 23.60
C ASN A 169 15.13 6.16 22.56
N LEU A 170 16.34 5.76 22.12
CA LEU A 170 16.51 4.64 21.19
C LEU A 170 16.35 3.29 21.93
N PRO A 171 15.50 2.37 21.44
CA PRO A 171 15.27 1.09 22.11
C PRO A 171 16.49 0.14 22.05
N ASN A 172 17.21 -0.01 23.16
CA ASN A 172 18.15 -1.08 23.59
C ASN A 172 19.27 -1.62 22.65
N ARG A 173 20.22 -2.37 23.24
CA ARG A 173 21.63 -2.61 22.82
C ARG A 173 21.96 -3.00 21.36
N THR A 174 21.10 -3.64 20.56
CA THR A 174 21.44 -4.00 19.15
C THR A 174 21.36 -2.79 18.20
N VAL A 175 20.50 -1.81 18.53
CA VAL A 175 20.30 -0.55 17.79
C VAL A 175 21.52 0.37 17.87
N SER A 176 22.32 0.23 18.93
CA SER A 176 23.54 1.02 19.17
C SER A 176 24.63 0.83 18.10
N LYS A 177 24.64 -0.31 17.37
CA LYS A 177 25.64 -0.57 16.33
C LYS A 177 25.36 0.21 15.04
N ILE A 178 24.09 0.25 14.61
CA ILE A 178 23.64 0.95 13.40
C ILE A 178 23.59 2.46 13.65
N PHE A 179 22.97 2.88 14.75
CA PHE A 179 22.83 4.29 15.13
C PHE A 179 23.93 4.69 16.12
N ASN A 180 25.19 4.61 15.70
CA ASN A 180 26.30 5.14 16.49
C ASN A 180 26.26 6.68 16.56
N LYS A 181 27.05 7.29 17.45
CA LYS A 181 27.06 8.76 17.67
C LYS A 181 27.24 9.57 16.39
N ALA A 182 28.09 9.12 15.45
CA ALA A 182 28.31 9.82 14.20
C ALA A 182 27.08 9.77 13.28
N VAL A 183 26.46 8.59 13.15
CA VAL A 183 25.20 8.41 12.38
C VAL A 183 24.08 9.25 12.98
N ILE A 184 23.91 9.23 14.30
CA ILE A 184 22.90 10.04 15.01
C ILE A 184 23.11 11.53 14.73
N GLY A 185 24.33 12.04 14.88
CA GLY A 185 24.63 13.46 14.63
C GLY A 185 24.31 13.88 13.19
N LYS A 186 24.62 13.03 12.21
CA LYS A 186 24.27 13.28 10.81
C LYS A 186 22.75 13.28 10.58
N LEU A 187 22.02 12.31 11.12
CA LEU A 187 20.56 12.23 10.98
C LEU A 187 19.85 13.40 11.68
N GLU A 188 20.32 13.82 12.85
CA GLU A 188 19.82 15.00 13.56
C GLU A 188 20.05 16.28 12.73
N ALA A 189 21.27 16.50 12.22
CA ALA A 189 21.56 17.66 11.38
C ALA A 189 20.69 17.72 10.12
N ILE A 190 20.46 16.58 9.46
CA ILE A 190 19.52 16.47 8.33
C ILE A 190 18.11 16.82 8.78
N ARG A 191 17.64 16.29 9.92
CA ARG A 191 16.29 16.55 10.43
C ARG A 191 16.09 18.02 10.77
N GLU A 192 17.03 18.67 11.44
CA GLU A 192 16.96 20.09 11.76
C GLU A 192 16.89 20.94 10.50
N MET A 193 17.73 20.65 9.50
CA MET A 193 17.67 21.31 8.19
C MET A 193 16.31 21.12 7.50
N ILE A 194 15.69 19.94 7.62
CA ILE A 194 14.33 19.68 7.13
C ILE A 194 13.30 20.50 7.94
N LEU A 195 13.40 20.56 9.27
CA LEU A 195 12.49 21.34 10.13
C LEU A 195 12.53 22.84 9.79
N GLU A 196 13.69 23.39 9.49
CA GLU A 196 13.79 24.78 9.01
C GLU A 196 12.93 25.04 7.76
N LEU A 197 12.81 24.07 6.84
CA LEU A 197 11.93 24.21 5.67
C LEU A 197 10.46 24.36 6.08
N ARG A 198 10.03 23.68 7.15
CA ARG A 198 8.66 23.83 7.68
C ARG A 198 8.48 25.23 8.28
N ASP A 199 9.44 25.67 9.07
CA ASP A 199 9.36 26.94 9.81
C ASP A 199 9.39 28.14 8.82
N GLU A 200 10.11 27.98 7.71
CA GLU A 200 10.11 28.89 6.56
C GLU A 200 8.91 28.70 5.60
N LYS A 201 7.92 27.89 5.99
CA LYS A 201 6.67 27.63 5.24
C LYS A 201 6.85 26.93 3.88
N HIS A 202 7.98 26.27 3.66
CA HIS A 202 8.23 25.39 2.50
C HIS A 202 7.68 23.97 2.71
N TYR A 203 6.38 23.84 3.03
CA TYR A 203 5.76 22.57 3.45
C TYR A 203 5.93 21.40 2.45
N LYS A 204 5.91 21.68 1.13
CA LYS A 204 6.15 20.63 0.12
C LYS A 204 7.59 20.11 0.14
N LEU A 205 8.57 21.00 0.34
CA LEU A 205 9.98 20.61 0.46
C LEU A 205 10.25 19.93 1.81
N TYR A 206 9.54 20.35 2.87
CA TYR A 206 9.56 19.68 4.16
C TYR A 206 9.12 18.21 4.03
N ASP A 207 7.93 17.95 3.47
CA ASP A 207 7.44 16.58 3.28
C ASP A 207 8.37 15.77 2.35
N PHE A 208 8.83 16.38 1.26
CA PHE A 208 9.78 15.78 0.33
C PHE A 208 11.09 15.38 1.02
N GLY A 209 11.66 16.26 1.84
CA GLY A 209 12.88 16.01 2.62
C GLY A 209 12.69 14.89 3.65
N ARG A 210 11.53 14.84 4.32
CA ARG A 210 11.18 13.74 5.24
C ARG A 210 11.13 12.38 4.54
N VAL A 211 10.57 12.30 3.34
CA VAL A 211 10.55 11.04 2.57
C VAL A 211 11.96 10.65 2.10
N ALA A 212 12.79 11.61 1.70
CA ALA A 212 14.19 11.36 1.38
C ALA A 212 14.96 10.82 2.60
N LEU A 213 14.80 11.45 3.77
CA LEU A 213 15.39 10.99 5.03
C LEU A 213 14.89 9.59 5.40
N SER A 214 13.58 9.35 5.29
CA SER A 214 12.99 8.02 5.52
C SER A 214 13.60 6.96 4.62
N SER A 215 13.82 7.24 3.34
CA SER A 215 14.44 6.27 2.44
C SER A 215 15.89 5.98 2.83
N VAL A 216 16.62 6.95 3.37
CA VAL A 216 17.99 6.73 3.86
C VAL A 216 17.99 5.88 5.13
N ILE A 217 17.06 6.14 6.05
CA ILE A 217 16.89 5.33 7.28
C ILE A 217 16.55 3.89 6.91
N TRP A 218 15.66 3.68 5.95
CA TRP A 218 15.34 2.34 5.44
C TRP A 218 16.61 1.63 4.94
N SER A 219 17.39 2.28 4.08
CA SER A 219 18.65 1.72 3.58
C SER A 219 19.69 1.48 4.68
N LEU A 220 19.73 2.32 5.71
CA LEU A 220 20.63 2.15 6.85
C LEU A 220 20.25 0.91 7.67
N VAL A 221 18.95 0.69 7.91
CA VAL A 221 18.44 -0.48 8.63
C VAL A 221 18.67 -1.78 7.85
N GLU A 222 18.45 -1.77 6.53
CA GLU A 222 18.66 -2.96 5.69
C GLU A 222 20.14 -3.33 5.51
N ASN A 223 21.02 -2.35 5.28
CA ASN A 223 22.42 -2.62 4.93
C ASN A 223 23.37 -2.63 6.15
N GLY A 224 22.90 -2.22 7.32
CA GLY A 224 23.70 -2.14 8.54
C GLY A 224 24.75 -1.03 8.52
N ASN A 225 25.93 -1.30 9.07
CA ASN A 225 26.97 -0.28 9.30
C ASN A 225 27.72 0.10 8.01
N GLY A 226 28.13 1.37 7.90
CA GLY A 226 29.02 1.85 6.82
C GLY A 226 28.34 2.70 5.74
N LEU A 227 27.03 2.95 5.84
CA LEU A 227 26.36 3.90 4.95
C LEU A 227 26.81 5.34 5.26
N ASP A 228 27.31 6.03 4.24
CA ASP A 228 27.58 7.45 4.33
C ASP A 228 26.28 8.26 4.25
N VAL A 229 25.72 8.57 5.43
CA VAL A 229 24.35 9.07 5.62
C VAL A 229 24.06 10.35 4.85
N ASP A 230 24.92 11.36 4.93
CA ASP A 230 24.70 12.66 4.31
C ASP A 230 24.82 12.59 2.78
N ASN A 231 25.85 11.92 2.25
CA ASN A 231 25.95 11.70 0.81
C ASN A 231 24.80 10.80 0.30
N ALA A 232 24.34 9.81 1.08
CA ALA A 232 23.16 9.02 0.73
C ALA A 232 21.88 9.87 0.67
N PHE A 233 21.68 10.77 1.64
CA PHE A 233 20.58 11.72 1.65
C PHE A 233 20.64 12.69 0.45
N ILE A 234 21.81 13.26 0.16
CA ILE A 234 21.99 14.16 -0.98
C ILE A 234 21.67 13.45 -2.29
N ARG A 235 22.23 12.26 -2.50
CA ARG A 235 21.93 11.44 -3.70
C ARG A 235 20.43 11.13 -3.78
N LYS A 236 19.79 10.82 -2.65
CA LYS A 236 18.36 10.50 -2.63
C LYS A 236 17.51 11.70 -3.05
N VAL A 237 17.80 12.89 -2.53
CA VAL A 237 17.14 14.14 -2.92
C VAL A 237 17.31 14.40 -4.42
N GLN A 238 18.51 14.21 -4.96
CA GLN A 238 18.78 14.42 -6.39
C GLN A 238 17.99 13.44 -7.28
N ILE A 239 17.94 12.16 -6.91
CA ILE A 239 17.14 11.14 -7.61
C ILE A 239 15.67 11.53 -7.56
N MET A 240 15.13 11.84 -6.38
CA MET A 240 13.72 12.21 -6.24
C MET A 240 13.39 13.50 -7.02
N LYS A 241 14.26 14.51 -7.00
CA LYS A 241 14.10 15.75 -7.79
C LYS A 241 14.03 15.43 -9.28
N LYS A 242 14.98 14.63 -9.81
CA LYS A 242 15.00 14.22 -11.22
C LYS A 242 13.68 13.57 -11.64
N GLU A 243 13.18 12.65 -10.83
CA GLU A 243 11.95 11.91 -11.11
C GLU A 243 10.68 12.79 -11.00
N ILE A 244 10.61 13.74 -10.05
CA ILE A 244 9.51 14.74 -10.00
C ILE A 244 9.51 15.61 -11.26
N LEU A 245 10.68 16.08 -11.69
CA LEU A 245 10.79 16.91 -12.89
C LEU A 245 10.40 16.14 -14.14
N ALA A 246 10.81 14.87 -14.25
CA ALA A 246 10.35 13.98 -15.31
C ALA A 246 8.83 13.77 -15.26
N MET A 247 8.26 13.54 -14.07
CA MET A 247 6.82 13.38 -13.87
C MET A 247 6.03 14.62 -14.30
N ALA A 248 6.55 15.83 -14.05
CA ALA A 248 5.93 17.08 -14.47
C ALA A 248 5.86 17.25 -16.00
N THR A 249 6.71 16.55 -16.77
CA THR A 249 6.64 16.55 -18.25
C THR A 249 5.51 15.68 -18.79
N VAL A 250 5.07 14.67 -18.00
CA VAL A 250 4.01 13.74 -18.35
C VAL A 250 2.64 14.32 -17.97
N VAL A 251 2.56 15.00 -16.83
CA VAL A 251 1.30 15.51 -16.27
C VAL A 251 1.26 17.05 -16.34
N SER A 252 0.69 17.58 -17.42
CA SER A 252 0.62 19.03 -17.67
C SER A 252 -0.40 19.76 -16.77
N SER A 253 -1.47 19.07 -16.35
CA SER A 253 -2.51 19.59 -15.45
C SER A 253 -2.71 18.55 -14.34
N PRO A 254 -2.06 18.70 -13.18
CA PRO A 254 -2.12 17.69 -12.13
C PRO A 254 -3.56 17.54 -11.60
N PRO A 255 -4.09 16.31 -11.54
CA PRO A 255 -5.40 16.08 -10.95
C PRO A 255 -5.38 16.32 -9.43
N ALA A 256 -6.56 16.51 -8.84
CA ALA A 256 -6.70 16.63 -7.40
C ALA A 256 -6.39 15.29 -6.72
N VAL A 257 -5.50 15.33 -5.72
CA VAL A 257 -5.15 14.18 -4.89
C VAL A 257 -5.36 14.54 -3.42
N LYS A 258 -6.11 13.70 -2.70
CA LYS A 258 -6.32 13.81 -1.25
C LYS A 258 -5.70 12.59 -0.59
N VAL A 259 -4.80 12.78 0.37
CA VAL A 259 -4.26 11.69 1.19
C VAL A 259 -4.75 11.88 2.62
N ILE A 260 -5.40 10.85 3.15
CA ILE A 260 -6.02 10.82 4.48
C ILE A 260 -5.25 9.81 5.34
N CYS A 261 -4.89 10.21 6.55
CA CYS A 261 -4.22 9.35 7.52
C CYS A 261 -5.20 8.90 8.60
N LYS A 262 -6.10 7.97 8.27
CA LYS A 262 -7.21 7.53 9.13
C LYS A 262 -7.48 6.03 8.96
N ASP A 263 -8.33 5.50 9.84
CA ASP A 263 -8.70 4.09 9.86
C ASP A 263 -9.63 3.72 8.67
N ALA A 264 -9.30 2.64 7.96
CA ALA A 264 -10.11 2.17 6.83
C ALA A 264 -11.46 1.57 7.24
N ARG A 265 -11.61 1.19 8.52
CA ARG A 265 -12.87 0.73 9.13
C ARG A 265 -13.88 1.87 9.31
N LYS A 266 -13.45 3.13 9.13
CA LYS A 266 -14.28 4.34 9.19
C LYS A 266 -13.72 5.42 8.26
N LEU A 267 -14.14 5.39 6.99
CA LEU A 267 -13.66 6.32 5.97
C LEU A 267 -14.30 7.70 6.12
N GLU A 268 -13.49 8.74 6.30
CA GLU A 268 -13.91 10.15 6.28
C GLU A 268 -14.14 10.65 4.83
N ILE A 269 -15.04 9.97 4.12
CA ILE A 269 -15.36 10.16 2.69
C ILE A 269 -16.89 10.10 2.52
N GLU A 270 -17.43 10.95 1.64
CA GLU A 270 -18.86 11.03 1.35
C GLU A 270 -19.42 9.74 0.73
N ASN A 271 -20.67 9.42 1.04
CA ASN A 271 -21.38 8.28 0.44
C ASN A 271 -21.46 8.43 -1.10
N ASN A 272 -21.36 7.31 -1.81
CA ASN A 272 -21.57 7.28 -3.28
C ASN A 272 -20.76 8.35 -4.06
N SER A 273 -19.53 8.64 -3.65
CA SER A 273 -18.67 9.68 -4.23
C SER A 273 -17.53 9.11 -5.09
N ILE A 274 -17.26 7.81 -5.01
CA ILE A 274 -16.14 7.13 -5.65
C ILE A 274 -16.57 6.36 -6.90
N ASP A 275 -15.75 6.41 -7.96
CA ASP A 275 -16.00 5.75 -9.24
C ASP A 275 -15.27 4.40 -9.40
N LEU A 276 -14.16 4.19 -8.68
CA LEU A 276 -13.40 2.94 -8.68
C LEU A 276 -12.64 2.81 -7.36
N ILE A 277 -12.67 1.61 -6.77
CA ILE A 277 -11.78 1.23 -5.67
C ILE A 277 -10.81 0.16 -6.16
N VAL A 278 -9.51 0.35 -5.94
CA VAL A 278 -8.50 -0.73 -6.08
C VAL A 278 -7.57 -0.65 -4.89
N THR A 279 -7.38 -1.77 -4.19
CA THR A 279 -6.58 -1.83 -2.98
C THR A 279 -5.94 -3.18 -2.78
N SER A 280 -4.93 -3.22 -1.90
CA SER A 280 -4.34 -4.44 -1.38
C SER A 280 -4.16 -4.25 0.11
N PRO A 281 -5.09 -4.79 0.91
CA PRO A 281 -5.05 -4.65 2.35
C PRO A 281 -3.83 -5.39 2.92
N PRO A 282 -3.44 -5.13 4.17
CA PRO A 282 -2.48 -5.97 4.88
C PRO A 282 -2.97 -7.42 4.88
N TYR A 283 -2.09 -8.39 4.58
CA TYR A 283 -2.47 -9.81 4.58
C TYR A 283 -2.34 -10.37 5.99
N VAL A 284 -3.35 -11.14 6.43
CA VAL A 284 -3.32 -11.74 7.77
C VAL A 284 -2.08 -12.61 7.95
N ASN A 285 -1.40 -12.39 9.06
CA ASN A 285 -0.19 -13.10 9.43
C ASN A 285 1.02 -12.95 8.46
N ALA A 286 1.08 -11.88 7.65
CA ALA A 286 2.14 -11.68 6.66
C ALA A 286 3.28 -10.77 7.13
N LEU A 287 2.97 -9.60 7.73
CA LEU A 287 3.98 -8.62 8.13
C LEU A 287 3.48 -7.71 9.25
N ASP A 288 4.34 -7.44 10.24
CA ASP A 288 4.12 -6.36 11.22
C ASP A 288 4.67 -5.04 10.64
N TYR A 289 3.80 -4.19 10.09
CA TYR A 289 4.24 -2.93 9.47
C TYR A 289 4.87 -1.98 10.49
N TYR A 290 4.42 -1.99 11.76
CA TYR A 290 5.05 -1.14 12.78
C TYR A 290 6.51 -1.55 13.00
N ARG A 291 6.84 -2.85 12.98
CA ARG A 291 8.22 -3.32 13.17
C ARG A 291 9.10 -2.90 12.01
N ALA A 292 8.58 -3.03 10.79
CA ALA A 292 9.29 -2.62 9.58
C ALA A 292 9.59 -1.11 9.54
N HIS A 293 8.69 -0.29 10.08
CA HIS A 293 8.77 1.17 9.98
C HIS A 293 9.13 1.90 11.27
N MET A 294 9.32 1.20 12.39
CA MET A 294 9.53 1.79 13.72
C MET A 294 10.63 2.84 13.72
N TYR A 295 11.80 2.54 13.13
CA TYR A 295 12.92 3.48 13.08
C TYR A 295 12.61 4.72 12.24
N ASN A 296 11.96 4.53 11.09
CA ASN A 296 11.53 5.63 10.23
C ASN A 296 10.55 6.54 10.97
N MET A 297 9.55 5.96 11.63
CA MET A 297 8.55 6.70 12.39
C MET A 297 9.19 7.48 13.54
N LEU A 298 10.09 6.85 14.29
CA LEU A 298 10.82 7.49 15.39
C LEU A 298 11.58 8.74 14.91
N TRP A 299 12.41 8.62 13.87
CA TRP A 299 13.21 9.73 13.35
C TRP A 299 12.38 10.85 12.73
N LEU A 300 11.19 10.52 12.23
CA LEU A 300 10.26 11.50 11.66
C LEU A 300 9.27 12.09 12.68
N GLY A 301 9.39 11.72 13.97
CA GLY A 301 8.52 12.20 15.05
C GLY A 301 7.08 11.70 14.93
N MET A 302 6.88 10.46 14.47
CA MET A 302 5.58 9.81 14.34
C MET A 302 5.34 8.83 15.49
N ASP A 303 4.09 8.69 15.92
CA ASP A 303 3.69 7.77 16.98
C ASP A 303 3.54 6.34 16.45
N PHE A 304 4.61 5.56 16.53
CA PHE A 304 4.58 4.15 16.12
C PHE A 304 3.84 3.24 17.11
N ASP A 305 3.70 3.65 18.38
CA ASP A 305 3.00 2.86 19.40
C ASP A 305 1.49 2.95 19.22
N PHE A 306 0.99 4.15 18.90
CA PHE A 306 -0.40 4.33 18.48
C PHE A 306 -0.69 3.52 17.21
N PHE A 307 0.21 3.57 16.22
CA PHE A 307 0.07 2.77 15.00
C PHE A 307 0.03 1.26 15.29
N ARG A 308 0.99 0.75 16.08
CA ARG A 308 1.10 -0.66 16.48
C ARG A 308 -0.18 -1.21 17.11
N LYS A 309 -0.87 -0.41 17.94
CA LYS A 309 -2.08 -0.86 18.64
C LYS A 309 -3.28 -1.06 17.72
N HIS A 310 -3.33 -0.34 16.60
CA HIS A 310 -4.52 -0.25 15.75
C HIS A 310 -4.30 -0.76 14.32
N GLU A 311 -3.07 -1.15 13.94
CA GLU A 311 -2.81 -1.75 12.64
C GLU A 311 -3.66 -3.01 12.42
N ILE A 312 -4.17 -3.18 11.20
CA ILE A 312 -4.93 -4.36 10.81
C ILE A 312 -3.95 -5.50 10.53
N GLY A 313 -4.20 -6.67 11.13
CA GLY A 313 -3.41 -7.88 10.91
C GLY A 313 -2.09 -7.97 11.69
N GLY A 314 -1.85 -7.08 12.65
CA GLY A 314 -0.64 -7.07 13.48
C GLY A 314 -0.53 -8.26 14.44
N HIS A 315 0.63 -8.92 14.48
CA HIS A 315 0.84 -10.17 15.23
C HIS A 315 0.98 -10.01 16.74
N SER A 316 1.21 -8.79 17.22
CA SER A 316 1.85 -8.56 18.52
C SER A 316 0.98 -8.90 19.74
N HIS A 317 -0.33 -9.13 19.56
CA HIS A 317 -1.28 -9.31 20.65
C HIS A 317 -1.86 -10.73 20.80
N PHE A 318 -1.73 -11.62 19.79
CA PHE A 318 -2.34 -12.97 19.80
C PHE A 318 -1.33 -14.11 19.66
N ILE A 319 -0.24 -14.05 20.43
CA ILE A 319 0.86 -15.03 20.35
C ILE A 319 0.41 -16.44 20.80
N ILE A 320 -0.47 -16.53 21.80
CA ILE A 320 -0.91 -17.81 22.41
C ILE A 320 -1.88 -18.55 21.49
N ASN A 321 -2.89 -17.84 20.99
CA ASN A 321 -3.91 -18.38 20.08
C ASN A 321 -4.03 -17.47 18.85
N ARG A 322 -3.34 -17.87 17.79
CA ARG A 322 -3.29 -17.13 16.53
C ARG A 322 -4.63 -17.10 15.80
N PHE A 323 -5.54 -18.05 16.02
CA PHE A 323 -6.87 -18.00 15.36
C PHE A 323 -7.73 -16.83 15.84
N ARG A 324 -7.43 -16.23 16.99
CA ARG A 324 -8.03 -14.96 17.44
C ARG A 324 -7.60 -13.78 16.56
N LEU A 325 -6.37 -13.78 16.06
CA LEU A 325 -5.91 -12.81 15.05
C LEU A 325 -6.72 -12.94 13.75
N LEU A 326 -7.06 -14.17 13.35
CA LEU A 326 -7.90 -14.38 12.17
C LEU A 326 -9.31 -13.81 12.39
N SER A 327 -9.93 -14.06 13.55
CA SER A 327 -11.22 -13.47 13.90
C SER A 327 -11.20 -11.95 13.86
N GLU A 328 -10.22 -11.31 14.51
CA GLU A 328 -10.03 -9.85 14.50
C GLU A 328 -9.88 -9.33 13.07
N TYR A 329 -8.98 -9.94 12.29
CA TYR A 329 -8.72 -9.55 10.90
C TYR A 329 -9.96 -9.65 10.02
N LEU A 330 -10.74 -10.73 10.12
CA LEU A 330 -11.97 -10.90 9.35
C LEU A 330 -12.99 -9.83 9.71
N GLY A 331 -13.11 -9.47 11.00
CA GLY A 331 -13.97 -8.38 11.46
C GLY A 331 -13.54 -7.03 10.88
N ASP A 332 -12.25 -6.70 11.00
CA ASP A 332 -11.68 -5.45 10.49
C ASP A 332 -11.86 -5.29 8.97
N MET A 333 -11.63 -6.38 8.23
CA MET A 333 -11.81 -6.39 6.79
C MET A 333 -13.28 -6.31 6.39
N LEU A 334 -14.19 -6.98 7.09
CA LEU A 334 -15.63 -6.87 6.83
C LEU A 334 -16.12 -5.43 7.04
N ARG A 335 -15.73 -4.76 8.13
CA ARG A 335 -16.03 -3.34 8.37
C ARG A 335 -15.48 -2.44 7.26
N SER A 336 -14.23 -2.66 6.88
CA SER A 336 -13.60 -1.91 5.79
C SER A 336 -14.33 -2.12 4.47
N MET A 337 -14.80 -3.34 4.17
CA MET A 337 -15.58 -3.63 2.96
C MET A 337 -16.98 -2.98 2.99
N ILE A 338 -17.62 -2.87 4.16
CA ILE A 338 -18.87 -2.12 4.32
C ILE A 338 -18.64 -0.63 4.00
N GLU A 339 -17.54 -0.05 4.50
CA GLU A 339 -17.16 1.33 4.18
C GLU A 339 -16.83 1.52 2.69
N MET A 340 -16.14 0.56 2.07
CA MET A 340 -15.92 0.55 0.62
C MET A 340 -17.24 0.52 -0.16
N ASN A 341 -18.23 -0.26 0.29
CA ASN A 341 -19.57 -0.24 -0.31
C ASN A 341 -20.19 1.15 -0.15
N ARG A 342 -20.18 1.72 1.05
CA ARG A 342 -20.81 3.02 1.36
C ARG A 342 -20.32 4.14 0.45
N VAL A 343 -19.00 4.25 0.25
CA VAL A 343 -18.39 5.36 -0.52
C VAL A 343 -18.44 5.14 -2.04
N LEU A 344 -18.53 3.90 -2.51
CA LEU A 344 -18.55 3.57 -3.93
C LEU A 344 -19.93 3.86 -4.55
N LYS A 345 -19.96 4.45 -5.75
CA LYS A 345 -21.22 4.62 -6.50
C LYS A 345 -21.80 3.28 -6.94
N LYS A 346 -23.13 3.20 -7.07
CA LYS A 346 -23.82 2.02 -7.61
C LYS A 346 -23.29 1.63 -9.00
N SER A 347 -23.21 0.33 -9.25
CA SER A 347 -22.73 -0.30 -10.50
C SER A 347 -21.26 -0.04 -10.85
N LYS A 348 -20.49 0.53 -9.92
CA LYS A 348 -19.03 0.69 -10.03
C LYS A 348 -18.28 -0.50 -9.40
N ILE A 349 -16.99 -0.56 -9.68
CA ILE A 349 -16.12 -1.68 -9.34
C ILE A 349 -15.32 -1.39 -8.07
N CYS A 350 -15.22 -2.41 -7.21
CA CYS A 350 -14.27 -2.49 -6.12
C CYS A 350 -13.35 -3.69 -6.35
N THR A 351 -12.05 -3.50 -6.27
CA THR A 351 -11.06 -4.55 -6.46
C THR A 351 -10.16 -4.67 -5.26
N ILE A 352 -10.02 -5.90 -4.76
CA ILE A 352 -9.17 -6.24 -3.61
C ILE A 352 -8.15 -7.28 -4.06
N VAL A 353 -6.86 -6.93 -3.97
CA VAL A 353 -5.74 -7.84 -4.24
C VAL A 353 -5.28 -8.43 -2.92
N VAL A 354 -5.36 -9.76 -2.79
CA VAL A 354 -5.02 -10.44 -1.55
C VAL A 354 -4.28 -11.75 -1.80
N GLY A 355 -3.19 -11.97 -1.07
CA GLY A 355 -2.44 -13.23 -1.08
C GLY A 355 -3.02 -14.26 -0.13
N ASN A 356 -2.75 -15.53 -0.41
CA ASN A 356 -2.96 -16.58 0.58
C ASN A 356 -1.93 -16.41 1.71
N SER A 357 -2.34 -16.76 2.93
CA SER A 357 -1.42 -16.80 4.06
C SER A 357 -1.55 -18.11 4.82
N SER A 358 -0.79 -18.27 5.90
CA SER A 358 -0.92 -19.44 6.76
C SER A 358 -0.88 -19.06 8.22
N LEU A 359 -1.64 -19.79 9.02
CA LEU A 359 -1.77 -19.59 10.45
C LEU A 359 -1.71 -20.95 11.13
N GLU A 360 -0.74 -21.16 12.01
CA GLU A 360 -0.59 -22.42 12.76
C GLU A 360 -0.57 -23.68 11.86
N TYR A 361 -0.01 -23.55 10.64
CA TYR A 361 0.03 -24.54 9.55
C TYR A 361 -1.28 -24.79 8.79
N GLU A 362 -2.29 -23.95 9.00
CA GLU A 362 -3.51 -23.94 8.19
C GLU A 362 -3.44 -22.88 7.10
N LEU A 363 -3.97 -23.20 5.92
CA LEU A 363 -4.05 -22.28 4.79
C LEU A 363 -5.20 -21.30 5.01
N ILE A 364 -4.92 -20.01 4.83
CA ILE A 364 -5.91 -18.95 4.91
C ILE A 364 -6.11 -18.37 3.51
N GLU A 365 -7.24 -18.74 2.89
CA GLU A 365 -7.64 -18.27 1.57
C GLU A 365 -8.49 -17.01 1.69
N SER A 366 -7.85 -15.88 2.04
CA SER A 366 -8.50 -14.60 2.33
C SER A 366 -9.55 -14.17 1.29
N TYR A 367 -9.28 -14.44 0.00
CA TYR A 367 -10.18 -14.10 -1.10
C TYR A 367 -11.55 -14.82 -1.02
N LYS A 368 -11.62 -16.02 -0.43
CA LYS A 368 -12.88 -16.76 -0.23
C LYS A 368 -13.75 -16.09 0.81
N TYR A 369 -13.16 -15.66 1.93
CA TYR A 369 -13.87 -14.91 2.97
C TYR A 369 -14.42 -13.59 2.41
N PHE A 370 -13.59 -12.82 1.69
CA PHE A 370 -14.02 -11.56 1.08
C PHE A 370 -15.13 -11.78 0.03
N SER A 371 -15.02 -12.85 -0.78
CA SER A 371 -16.07 -13.20 -1.74
C SER A 371 -17.37 -13.61 -1.05
N SER A 372 -17.30 -14.31 0.10
CA SER A 372 -18.46 -14.67 0.91
C SER A 372 -19.13 -13.44 1.50
N PHE A 373 -18.36 -12.51 2.07
CA PHE A 373 -18.88 -11.27 2.66
C PHE A 373 -19.61 -10.40 1.65
N ALA A 374 -19.14 -10.37 0.40
CA ALA A 374 -19.60 -9.45 -0.62
C ALA A 374 -21.14 -9.43 -0.78
N GLY A 375 -21.78 -10.61 -0.82
CA GLY A 375 -23.23 -10.73 -1.02
C GLY A 375 -24.05 -10.08 0.09
N ASP A 376 -23.61 -10.25 1.33
CA ASP A 376 -24.34 -9.78 2.52
C ASP A 376 -24.27 -8.25 2.68
N ILE A 377 -23.28 -7.61 2.05
CA ILE A 377 -23.03 -6.16 2.16
C ILE A 377 -23.29 -5.38 0.86
N GLY A 378 -24.06 -5.96 -0.08
CA GLY A 378 -24.51 -5.26 -1.29
C GLY A 378 -23.50 -5.24 -2.45
N PHE A 379 -22.48 -6.10 -2.39
CA PHE A 379 -21.58 -6.38 -3.52
C PHE A 379 -21.96 -7.68 -4.25
N LYS A 380 -21.62 -7.76 -5.52
CA LYS A 380 -21.61 -9.00 -6.29
C LYS A 380 -20.18 -9.31 -6.71
N CYS A 381 -19.68 -10.50 -6.36
CA CYS A 381 -18.40 -10.98 -6.89
C CYS A 381 -18.57 -11.31 -8.38
N LEU A 382 -17.85 -10.58 -9.23
CA LEU A 382 -17.90 -10.75 -10.68
C LEU A 382 -16.84 -11.73 -11.17
N LYS A 383 -15.64 -11.67 -10.58
CA LYS A 383 -14.49 -12.48 -10.99
C LYS A 383 -13.46 -12.56 -9.86
N THR A 384 -12.77 -13.69 -9.80
CA THR A 384 -11.55 -13.87 -9.01
C THR A 384 -10.44 -14.27 -9.97
N ILE A 385 -9.37 -13.50 -10.01
CA ILE A 385 -8.23 -13.72 -10.92
C ILE A 385 -7.05 -14.20 -10.08
N PHE A 386 -6.45 -15.31 -10.47
CA PHE A 386 -5.23 -15.83 -9.87
C PHE A 386 -4.00 -15.29 -10.59
N ARG A 387 -2.92 -15.02 -9.84
CA ARG A 387 -1.59 -14.69 -10.37
C ARG A 387 -0.49 -15.25 -9.49
N ASN A 388 0.68 -15.46 -10.07
CA ASN A 388 1.92 -15.74 -9.33
C ASN A 388 2.70 -14.46 -9.06
N ILE A 389 3.40 -14.42 -7.92
CA ILE A 389 4.30 -13.32 -7.58
C ILE A 389 5.73 -13.65 -8.01
N ASP A 390 6.36 -12.75 -8.74
CA ASP A 390 7.80 -12.82 -9.04
C ASP A 390 8.63 -12.45 -7.80
N LYS A 391 9.16 -13.48 -7.12
CA LYS A 391 9.96 -13.39 -5.89
C LYS A 391 11.31 -12.70 -6.06
N THR A 392 11.78 -12.52 -7.30
CA THR A 392 13.09 -11.90 -7.56
C THR A 392 13.04 -10.37 -7.46
N ARG A 393 11.85 -9.79 -7.33
CA ARG A 393 11.63 -8.33 -7.36
C ARG A 393 11.54 -7.73 -5.96
N LYS A 394 12.04 -6.50 -5.81
CA LYS A 394 12.02 -5.66 -4.58
C LYS A 394 10.62 -5.36 -3.98
N TYR A 395 9.56 -5.95 -4.51
CA TYR A 395 8.17 -5.75 -4.08
C TYR A 395 7.75 -6.76 -3.01
N THR A 396 8.46 -7.90 -2.94
CA THR A 396 8.36 -8.91 -1.90
C THR A 396 9.58 -8.77 -0.98
N SER A 397 9.38 -8.46 0.30
CA SER A 397 10.46 -8.64 1.27
C SER A 397 10.71 -10.13 1.47
N ALA A 398 11.96 -10.51 1.70
CA ALA A 398 12.32 -11.89 2.04
C ALA A 398 11.59 -12.41 3.30
N ASP A 399 11.10 -11.50 4.14
CA ASP A 399 10.45 -11.77 5.43
C ASP A 399 8.92 -11.93 5.37
N ILE A 400 8.24 -11.62 4.25
CA ILE A 400 6.76 -11.74 4.12
C ILE A 400 6.28 -13.21 4.08
N GLY A 401 7.21 -14.17 4.15
CA GLY A 401 6.89 -15.57 3.98
C GLY A 401 6.70 -15.92 2.51
N GLN A 402 6.68 -17.22 2.22
CA GLN A 402 6.55 -17.81 0.89
C GLN A 402 5.12 -17.62 0.33
N ILE A 403 4.63 -16.37 0.26
CA ILE A 403 3.40 -16.05 -0.46
C ILE A 403 3.79 -15.95 -1.93
N ASP A 404 3.40 -16.98 -2.68
CA ASP A 404 3.80 -17.16 -4.07
C ASP A 404 2.64 -16.83 -5.02
N ASP A 405 1.44 -16.69 -4.47
CA ASP A 405 0.19 -16.45 -5.18
C ASP A 405 -0.60 -15.25 -4.62
N GLU A 406 -1.29 -14.56 -5.52
CA GLU A 406 -2.27 -13.53 -5.19
C GLU A 406 -3.57 -13.75 -5.96
N TYR A 407 -4.65 -13.28 -5.36
CA TYR A 407 -5.98 -13.26 -5.94
C TYR A 407 -6.47 -11.84 -6.05
N ILE A 408 -6.99 -11.48 -7.22
CA ILE A 408 -7.63 -10.20 -7.48
C ILE A 408 -9.13 -10.44 -7.50
N VAL A 409 -9.80 -10.03 -6.42
CA VAL A 409 -11.26 -10.15 -6.26
C VAL A 409 -11.90 -8.91 -6.88
N VAL A 410 -12.73 -9.10 -7.90
CA VAL A 410 -13.43 -8.03 -8.62
C VAL A 410 -14.90 -8.03 -8.22
N LEU A 411 -15.33 -6.99 -7.52
CA LEU A 411 -16.67 -6.80 -6.99
C LEU A 411 -17.39 -5.66 -7.72
N GLU A 412 -18.69 -5.80 -7.92
CA GLU A 412 -19.57 -4.70 -8.34
C GLU A 412 -20.56 -4.34 -7.23
N LYS A 413 -20.71 -3.05 -6.94
CA LYS A 413 -21.77 -2.59 -6.02
C LYS A 413 -23.14 -2.70 -6.69
N VAL A 414 -23.97 -3.62 -6.21
CA VAL A 414 -25.33 -3.85 -6.74
C VAL A 414 -26.39 -3.09 -5.94
N SER A 415 -26.15 -2.88 -4.65
CA SER A 415 -26.98 -2.08 -3.75
C SER A 415 -26.13 -1.43 -2.66
N ASP A 416 -26.66 -0.40 -2.01
CA ASP A 416 -26.09 0.08 -0.76
C ASP A 416 -26.18 -1.03 0.32
N SER A 417 -25.12 -1.16 1.12
CA SER A 417 -25.14 -2.01 2.30
C SER A 417 -26.26 -1.55 3.24
N LYS A 418 -27.06 -2.49 3.74
CA LYS A 418 -28.06 -2.23 4.79
C LYS A 418 -27.46 -2.23 6.19
N ILE A 419 -26.20 -2.64 6.30
CA ILE A 419 -25.47 -2.77 7.55
C ILE A 419 -24.45 -1.64 7.68
N ASN A 420 -24.31 -1.10 8.89
CA ASN A 420 -23.30 -0.11 9.24
C ASN A 420 -22.00 -0.82 9.65
N ALA A 421 -20.84 -0.26 9.29
CA ALA A 421 -19.53 -0.77 9.71
C ALA A 421 -19.34 -0.74 11.25
N GLU A 422 -20.15 0.00 12.00
CA GLU A 422 -20.16 0.05 13.46
C GLU A 422 -21.08 -1.01 14.12
N ASP A 423 -21.79 -1.84 13.34
CA ASP A 423 -22.67 -2.90 13.85
C ASP A 423 -21.88 -4.11 14.36
N ASP A 424 -21.43 -4.05 15.62
CA ASP A 424 -20.63 -5.09 16.27
C ASP A 424 -21.29 -6.48 16.25
N ASP A 425 -22.61 -6.54 16.39
CA ASP A 425 -23.34 -7.81 16.46
C ASP A 425 -23.37 -8.51 15.09
N PHE A 426 -23.64 -7.76 14.01
CA PHE A 426 -23.54 -8.30 12.66
C PHE A 426 -22.13 -8.78 12.33
N ILE A 427 -21.11 -7.95 12.63
CA ILE A 427 -19.71 -8.30 12.35
C ILE A 427 -19.33 -9.58 13.09
N ALA A 428 -19.65 -9.68 14.39
CA ALA A 428 -19.36 -10.87 15.18
C ALA A 428 -20.10 -12.11 14.66
N GLN A 429 -21.37 -11.97 14.25
CA GLN A 429 -22.17 -13.07 13.71
C GLN A 429 -21.57 -13.61 12.41
N GLU A 430 -21.21 -12.75 11.46
CA GLU A 430 -20.67 -13.19 10.17
C GLU A 430 -19.26 -13.77 10.32
N VAL A 431 -18.41 -13.20 11.18
CA VAL A 431 -17.09 -13.78 11.50
C VAL A 431 -17.25 -15.14 12.18
N ASN A 432 -18.20 -15.31 13.10
CA ASN A 432 -18.48 -16.60 13.74
C ASN A 432 -18.86 -17.67 12.72
N LYS A 433 -19.75 -17.35 11.78
CA LYS A 433 -20.12 -18.24 10.66
C LYS A 433 -18.91 -18.67 9.83
N GLN A 434 -18.01 -17.75 9.48
CA GLN A 434 -16.79 -18.08 8.74
C GLN A 434 -15.83 -18.95 9.56
N MET A 435 -15.65 -18.65 10.84
CA MET A 435 -14.76 -19.40 11.73
C MET A 435 -15.27 -20.83 12.01
N GLU A 436 -16.58 -21.04 12.13
CA GLU A 436 -17.17 -22.39 12.22
C GLU A 436 -16.97 -23.18 10.92
N ALA A 437 -17.20 -22.55 9.76
CA ALA A 437 -16.95 -23.19 8.48
C ALA A 437 -15.47 -23.59 8.31
N PHE A 438 -14.55 -22.73 8.75
CA PHE A 438 -13.11 -23.00 8.74
C PHE A 438 -12.72 -24.13 9.70
N LYS A 439 -13.31 -24.19 10.89
CA LYS A 439 -13.14 -25.30 11.84
C LYS A 439 -13.57 -26.64 11.23
N GLU A 440 -14.73 -26.66 10.56
CA GLU A 440 -15.23 -27.85 9.87
C GLU A 440 -14.35 -28.25 8.68
N GLN A 441 -13.81 -27.27 7.94
CA GLN A 441 -12.85 -27.53 6.87
C GLN A 441 -11.61 -28.26 7.41
N ILE A 442 -11.04 -27.80 8.53
CA ILE A 442 -9.86 -28.41 9.15
C ILE A 442 -10.16 -29.83 9.65
N ARG A 443 -11.36 -30.08 10.18
CA ARG A 443 -11.80 -31.42 10.58
C ARG A 443 -11.88 -32.39 9.39
N ARG A 444 -12.38 -31.92 8.25
CA ARG A 444 -12.64 -32.75 7.06
C ARG A 444 -11.39 -32.98 6.20
N ASN A 445 -10.60 -31.93 5.99
CA ASN A 445 -9.41 -31.99 5.13
C ASN A 445 -8.19 -31.42 5.86
N PRO A 446 -7.64 -32.19 6.82
CA PRO A 446 -6.54 -31.73 7.63
C PRO A 446 -5.28 -31.39 6.82
N GLY A 447 -4.99 -30.10 6.72
CA GLY A 447 -3.69 -29.56 6.37
C GLY A 447 -3.33 -29.50 4.88
N THR A 448 -3.21 -28.28 4.38
CA THR A 448 -2.37 -27.95 3.23
C THR A 448 -1.77 -26.57 3.43
N SER A 449 -0.89 -26.42 4.45
CA SER A 449 -0.11 -25.17 4.55
C SER A 449 0.55 -24.84 3.21
N ILE A 450 0.73 -23.56 2.91
CA ILE A 450 1.47 -23.06 1.74
C ILE A 450 2.89 -23.69 1.61
N ARG A 451 3.41 -24.32 2.67
CA ARG A 451 4.71 -25.00 2.71
C ARG A 451 4.68 -26.48 2.31
N GLY A 452 3.54 -27.01 1.85
CA GLY A 452 3.40 -28.40 1.38
C GLY A 452 3.58 -29.48 2.45
N ARG A 453 3.76 -29.11 3.73
CA ARG A 453 3.84 -30.05 4.86
C ARG A 453 2.45 -30.31 5.42
N ARG A 454 2.07 -31.59 5.51
CA ARG A 454 0.86 -32.02 6.22
C ARG A 454 1.10 -31.91 7.75
N PRO A 455 0.25 -31.21 8.50
CA PRO A 455 0.29 -31.19 9.96
C PRO A 455 0.04 -32.60 10.53
N THR A 456 0.54 -32.88 11.74
CA THR A 456 0.25 -34.15 12.43
C THR A 456 -1.20 -34.16 12.94
N LYS A 457 -1.77 -35.36 13.16
CA LYS A 457 -3.13 -35.53 13.68
C LYS A 457 -3.32 -34.82 15.03
N GLU A 458 -2.33 -34.87 15.91
CA GLU A 458 -2.36 -34.17 17.20
C GLU A 458 -2.39 -32.65 17.01
N ARG A 459 -1.66 -32.13 16.01
CA ARG A 459 -1.64 -30.70 15.71
C ARG A 459 -2.99 -30.20 15.22
N LEU A 460 -3.66 -30.99 14.38
CA LEU A 460 -4.98 -30.66 13.83
C LEU A 460 -6.04 -30.62 14.93
N LEU A 461 -6.03 -31.60 15.84
CA LEU A 461 -6.90 -31.59 17.03
C LEU A 461 -6.65 -30.33 17.87
N ARG A 462 -5.38 -29.99 18.16
CA ARG A 462 -5.04 -28.75 18.86
C ARG A 462 -5.51 -27.49 18.11
N ASN A 463 -5.42 -27.46 16.79
CA ASN A 463 -5.91 -26.34 15.99
C ASN A 463 -7.44 -26.22 16.11
N VAL A 464 -8.18 -27.32 16.05
CA VAL A 464 -9.64 -27.35 16.27
C VAL A 464 -10.02 -26.84 17.66
N ASP A 465 -9.27 -27.24 18.70
CA ASP A 465 -9.48 -26.76 20.07
C ASP A 465 -9.22 -25.25 20.17
N LYS A 466 -8.09 -24.77 19.64
CA LYS A 466 -7.78 -23.33 19.59
C LYS A 466 -8.81 -22.53 18.80
N ILE A 467 -9.36 -23.06 17.71
CA ILE A 467 -10.43 -22.39 16.97
C ILE A 467 -11.71 -22.33 17.81
N SER A 468 -12.02 -23.37 18.58
CA SER A 468 -13.15 -23.38 19.51
C SER A 468 -13.01 -22.30 20.59
N GLU A 469 -11.82 -22.12 21.16
CA GLU A 469 -11.54 -21.00 22.08
C GLU A 469 -11.66 -19.63 21.38
N ALA A 470 -11.22 -19.53 20.12
CA ALA A 470 -11.32 -18.30 19.35
C ALA A 470 -12.80 -17.94 19.09
N LEU A 471 -13.65 -18.93 18.81
CA LEU A 471 -15.09 -18.75 18.59
C LEU A 471 -15.80 -18.12 19.80
N GLU A 472 -15.42 -18.50 21.02
CA GLU A 472 -15.95 -17.95 22.28
C GLU A 472 -15.60 -16.47 22.48
N THR A 473 -14.51 -16.01 21.85
CA THR A 473 -13.96 -14.65 22.05
C THR A 473 -14.25 -13.69 20.90
N ILE A 474 -14.91 -14.14 19.81
CA ILE A 474 -15.19 -13.33 18.61
C ILE A 474 -15.85 -12.00 18.94
N LYS A 475 -16.90 -11.97 19.76
CA LYS A 475 -17.61 -10.73 20.13
C LYS A 475 -16.70 -9.67 20.77
N LYS A 476 -15.61 -10.10 21.40
CA LYS A 476 -14.59 -9.21 21.98
C LYS A 476 -13.53 -8.87 20.95
N ASP A 477 -13.04 -9.87 20.22
CA ASP A 477 -11.90 -9.73 19.32
C ASP A 477 -12.23 -8.98 18.02
N THR A 478 -13.49 -8.91 17.59
CA THR A 478 -13.93 -8.15 16.41
C THR A 478 -14.31 -6.70 16.70
N LYS A 479 -14.21 -6.25 17.96
CA LYS A 479 -14.41 -4.85 18.32
C LYS A 479 -13.16 -4.04 17.98
N ILE A 480 -13.38 -2.85 17.45
CA ILE A 480 -12.30 -1.89 17.23
C ILE A 480 -11.72 -1.51 18.59
N LYS A 481 -10.40 -1.57 18.72
CA LYS A 481 -9.68 -1.17 19.94
C LYS A 481 -9.83 0.33 20.18
N GLU A 482 -10.03 0.70 21.44
CA GLU A 482 -10.11 2.10 21.90
C GLU A 482 -8.76 2.84 21.86
#